data_AF-A0A913Z5B7-F1
#
_entry.id   AF-A0A913Z5B7-F1
#
_cell.length_a   1.000
_cell.length_b   1.000
_cell.length_c   1.000
_cell.angle_alpha   90.00
_cell.angle_beta   90.00
_cell.angle_gamma   90.00
#
_symmetry.space_group_name_H-M   'P 1'
#
loop_
_entity.id
_entity.type
_entity.pdbx_description
1 polymer ?
#
loop_
_entity_poly.entity_id
_entity_poly.type
_entity_poly.pdbx_seq_one_letter_code
_entity_poly.pdbx_strand_id
1 'polypeptide(L)'
;MKTARFYPGLDIVLLREALALSSEDGQGLSKEAWEVIHKNINDAIKAKHIYVTLRACRDRYRHLQDCHRRAEMSSLRASGTDEEYDERIQLLTELADFDEERKLAQIKRKSEEAEKERQGVIIREVAMKSLSATKTRNDDVTDPELTPPQRKRRNTASDSYVKYLEDKLEFEREKFELEKKEREARLEKDNEMMKLMMTLIKK
;
A
#
# COMPACT_ATOMS: atom_id res chain seq x y z
N MET A 1 17.53 -6.68 -41.20
CA MET A 1 16.15 -6.34 -40.80
C MET A 1 16.08 -4.86 -40.46
N LYS A 2 14.97 -4.19 -40.75
CA LYS A 2 14.76 -2.76 -40.42
C LYS A 2 13.97 -2.64 -39.12
N THR A 3 14.29 -1.63 -38.31
CA THR A 3 13.54 -1.33 -37.08
C THR A 3 12.15 -0.82 -37.43
N ALA A 4 11.12 -1.42 -36.85
CA ALA A 4 9.72 -1.01 -37.01
C ALA A 4 9.43 0.25 -36.18
N ARG A 5 8.57 1.12 -36.70
CA ARG A 5 7.86 2.10 -35.88
C ARG A 5 6.59 1.45 -35.33
N PHE A 6 6.21 1.85 -34.13
CA PHE A 6 4.93 1.45 -33.56
C PHE A 6 3.77 2.08 -34.32
N TYR A 7 2.70 1.30 -34.45
CA TYR A 7 1.43 1.66 -35.07
C TYR A 7 0.30 1.10 -34.19
N PRO A 8 -0.95 1.56 -34.34
CA PRO A 8 -2.04 1.23 -33.42
C PRO A 8 -2.21 -0.27 -33.14
N GLY A 9 -2.30 -1.11 -34.17
CA GLY A 9 -2.38 -2.56 -33.97
C GLY A 9 -1.17 -3.16 -33.22
N LEU A 10 0.04 -2.62 -33.39
CA LEU A 10 1.21 -3.07 -32.62
C LEU A 10 1.20 -2.58 -31.18
N ASP A 11 0.63 -1.39 -30.93
CA ASP A 11 0.40 -0.88 -29.58
C ASP A 11 -0.58 -1.79 -28.83
N ILE A 12 -1.65 -2.25 -29.49
CA ILE A 12 -2.62 -3.19 -28.89
C ILE A 12 -1.93 -4.49 -28.50
N VAL A 13 -1.12 -5.08 -29.39
CA VAL A 13 -0.36 -6.30 -29.06
C VAL A 13 0.57 -6.05 -27.86
N LEU A 14 1.30 -4.94 -27.85
CA LEU A 14 2.18 -4.56 -26.73
C LEU A 14 1.40 -4.46 -25.41
N LEU A 15 0.23 -3.82 -25.43
CA LEU A 15 -0.57 -3.60 -24.23
C LEU A 15 -1.25 -4.88 -23.73
N ARG A 16 -1.77 -5.73 -24.63
CA ARG A 16 -2.32 -7.05 -24.27
C ARG A 16 -1.28 -7.93 -23.60
N GLU A 17 -0.07 -8.00 -24.16
CA GLU A 17 1.02 -8.78 -23.59
C GLU A 17 1.49 -8.20 -22.24
N ALA A 18 1.54 -6.87 -22.12
CA ALA A 18 1.85 -6.20 -20.86
C ALA A 18 0.80 -6.50 -19.79
N LEU A 19 -0.49 -6.48 -20.14
CA LEU A 19 -1.58 -6.80 -19.23
C LEU A 19 -1.54 -8.26 -18.80
N ALA A 20 -1.39 -9.20 -19.74
CA ALA A 20 -1.34 -10.64 -19.46
C ALA A 20 -0.17 -11.04 -18.53
N LEU A 21 0.93 -10.29 -18.56
CA LEU A 21 2.11 -10.51 -17.74
C LEU A 21 2.20 -9.59 -16.52
N SER A 22 1.20 -8.74 -16.32
CA SER A 22 1.11 -7.93 -15.11
C SER A 22 0.68 -8.84 -13.96
N SER A 23 1.48 -8.87 -12.90
CA SER A 23 1.22 -9.72 -11.74
C SER A 23 0.34 -8.99 -10.72
N GLU A 24 -0.63 -9.70 -10.16
CA GLU A 24 -1.50 -9.22 -9.08
C GLU A 24 -0.73 -9.00 -7.77
N ASP A 25 0.49 -9.53 -7.64
CA ASP A 25 1.31 -9.44 -6.43
C ASP A 25 1.82 -8.03 -6.10
N GLY A 26 1.50 -7.07 -6.97
CA GLY A 26 1.91 -5.68 -6.85
C GLY A 26 3.38 -5.45 -7.22
N GLN A 27 3.98 -6.34 -8.02
CA GLN A 27 5.24 -6.05 -8.70
C GLN A 27 4.94 -5.65 -10.14
N GLY A 28 5.52 -4.53 -10.58
CA GLY A 28 5.43 -4.15 -11.99
C GLY A 28 6.12 -5.18 -12.89
N LEU A 29 5.96 -5.02 -14.21
CA LEU A 29 6.56 -5.92 -15.21
C LEU A 29 8.06 -6.16 -14.96
N SER A 30 8.40 -7.42 -14.67
CA SER A 30 9.77 -7.85 -14.40
C SER A 30 10.65 -7.76 -15.65
N LYS A 31 11.96 -7.91 -15.47
CA LYS A 31 12.90 -7.93 -16.61
C LYS A 31 12.56 -9.07 -17.58
N GLU A 32 12.24 -10.24 -17.04
CA GLU A 32 11.89 -11.45 -17.75
C GLU A 32 10.56 -11.28 -18.50
N ALA A 33 9.57 -10.66 -17.86
CA ALA A 33 8.29 -10.32 -18.51
C ALA A 33 8.51 -9.45 -19.76
N TRP A 34 9.38 -8.44 -19.66
CA TRP A 34 9.74 -7.61 -20.81
C TRP A 34 10.42 -8.38 -21.94
N GLU A 35 11.25 -9.38 -21.63
CA GLU A 35 11.88 -10.23 -22.64
C GLU A 35 10.84 -11.11 -23.36
N VAL A 36 9.85 -11.63 -22.63
CA VAL A 36 8.71 -12.37 -23.21
C VAL A 36 7.88 -11.47 -24.12
N ILE A 37 7.49 -10.28 -23.66
CA ILE A 37 6.75 -9.29 -24.46
C ILE A 37 7.51 -8.97 -25.75
N HIS A 38 8.81 -8.68 -25.64
CA HIS A 38 9.66 -8.34 -26.78
C HIS A 38 9.75 -9.47 -27.81
N LYS A 39 9.83 -10.73 -27.35
CA LYS A 39 9.80 -11.90 -28.22
C LYS A 39 8.44 -12.02 -28.93
N ASN A 40 7.34 -11.98 -28.18
CA ASN A 40 5.99 -12.16 -28.72
C ASN A 40 5.64 -11.09 -29.76
N ILE A 41 6.02 -9.82 -29.51
CA ILE A 41 5.84 -8.73 -30.47
C ILE A 41 6.63 -8.99 -31.76
N ASN A 42 7.90 -9.43 -31.65
CA ASN A 42 8.72 -9.71 -32.83
C ASN A 42 8.23 -10.92 -33.62
N ASP A 43 7.70 -11.94 -32.95
CA ASP A 43 7.08 -13.08 -33.61
C ASP A 43 5.83 -12.65 -34.39
N ALA A 44 5.00 -11.76 -33.83
CA ALA A 44 3.81 -11.22 -34.50
C ALA A 44 4.12 -10.40 -35.76
N ILE A 45 5.27 -9.72 -35.82
CA ILE A 45 5.68 -8.90 -36.98
C ILE A 45 6.73 -9.57 -37.87
N LYS A 46 7.09 -10.83 -37.58
CA LYS A 46 8.16 -11.56 -38.26
C LYS A 46 7.96 -11.64 -39.78
N ALA A 47 6.72 -11.87 -40.21
CA ALA A 47 6.34 -11.96 -41.63
C ALA A 47 6.60 -10.66 -42.41
N LYS A 48 6.65 -9.51 -41.73
CA LYS A 48 6.90 -8.19 -42.34
C LYS A 48 8.41 -7.89 -42.49
N HIS A 49 9.31 -8.82 -42.10
CA HIS A 49 10.77 -8.66 -42.12
C HIS A 49 11.29 -7.42 -41.37
N ILE A 50 10.54 -6.98 -40.37
CA ILE A 50 10.86 -5.86 -39.46
C ILE A 50 10.98 -6.39 -38.04
N TYR A 51 11.59 -5.60 -37.15
CA TYR A 51 11.73 -5.94 -35.75
C TYR A 51 11.63 -4.71 -34.85
N VAL A 52 11.29 -4.91 -33.59
CA VAL A 52 11.39 -3.91 -32.52
C VAL A 52 12.46 -4.32 -31.52
N THR A 53 13.09 -3.34 -30.88
CA THR A 53 14.04 -3.60 -29.79
C THR A 53 13.28 -3.66 -28.45
N LEU A 54 13.85 -4.37 -27.48
CA LEU A 54 13.34 -4.42 -26.11
C LEU A 54 13.16 -3.01 -25.52
N ARG A 55 14.15 -2.14 -25.75
CA ARG A 55 14.11 -0.75 -25.34
C ARG A 55 12.94 0.00 -25.98
N ALA A 56 12.73 -0.18 -27.28
CA ALA A 56 11.62 0.47 -27.98
C ALA A 56 10.25 0.04 -27.43
N CYS A 57 10.10 -1.24 -27.03
CA CYS A 57 8.86 -1.73 -26.39
C CYS A 57 8.61 -0.99 -25.06
N ARG A 58 9.63 -0.88 -24.21
CA ARG A 58 9.54 -0.19 -22.91
C ARG A 58 9.25 1.30 -23.07
N ASP A 59 9.99 1.96 -23.96
CA ASP A 59 9.84 3.39 -24.21
C ASP A 59 8.45 3.70 -24.80
N ARG A 60 7.95 2.84 -25.71
CA ARG A 60 6.59 2.99 -26.26
C ARG A 60 5.53 2.78 -25.20
N TYR A 61 5.63 1.73 -24.39
CA TYR A 61 4.68 1.45 -23.32
C TYR A 61 4.55 2.63 -22.36
N ARG A 62 5.68 3.17 -21.88
CA ARG A 62 5.70 4.35 -21.00
C ARG A 62 5.04 5.56 -21.65
N HIS A 63 5.37 5.80 -22.92
CA HIS A 63 4.77 6.89 -23.67
C HIS A 63 3.24 6.76 -23.79
N LEU A 64 2.72 5.54 -24.05
CA LEU A 64 1.29 5.30 -24.10
C LEU A 64 0.61 5.54 -22.74
N GLN A 65 1.20 5.05 -21.65
CA GLN A 65 0.71 5.31 -20.30
C GLN A 65 0.72 6.81 -19.97
N ASP A 66 1.77 7.54 -20.35
CA ASP A 66 1.88 8.97 -20.09
C ASP A 66 0.85 9.78 -20.90
N CYS A 67 0.65 9.46 -22.18
CA CYS A 67 -0.38 10.08 -23.02
C CYS A 67 -1.78 9.83 -22.47
N HIS A 68 -2.08 8.60 -22.02
CA HIS A 68 -3.36 8.27 -21.40
C HIS A 68 -3.58 9.06 -20.11
N ARG A 69 -2.57 9.11 -19.22
CA ARG A 69 -2.64 9.87 -17.96
C ARG A 69 -2.86 11.38 -18.16
N ARG A 70 -2.39 11.93 -19.29
CA ARG A 70 -2.58 13.35 -19.66
C ARG A 70 -3.85 13.60 -20.48
N ALA A 71 -4.63 12.57 -20.79
CA ALA A 71 -5.75 12.63 -21.72
C ALA A 71 -5.37 13.15 -23.14
N GLU A 72 -4.12 12.94 -23.56
CA GLU A 72 -3.57 13.39 -24.86
C GLU A 72 -3.73 12.33 -25.97
N MET A 73 -4.72 11.44 -25.84
CA MET A 73 -4.95 10.32 -26.77
C MET A 73 -5.45 10.76 -28.16
N SER A 74 -5.95 11.98 -28.30
CA SER A 74 -6.42 12.55 -29.57
C SER A 74 -5.33 12.56 -30.65
N SER A 75 -4.07 12.83 -30.27
CA SER A 75 -2.92 12.79 -31.19
C SER A 75 -2.60 11.36 -31.67
N LEU A 76 -2.86 10.37 -30.82
CA LEU A 76 -2.69 8.94 -31.13
C LEU A 76 -3.88 8.35 -31.89
N ARG A 77 -5.02 9.05 -31.98
CA ARG A 77 -6.20 8.67 -32.78
C ARG A 77 -5.99 8.89 -34.27
N ALA A 78 -5.19 9.89 -34.64
CA ALA A 78 -5.00 10.29 -36.05
C ALA A 78 -4.48 9.16 -36.96
N SER A 79 -3.95 8.09 -36.39
CA SER A 79 -3.64 6.84 -37.08
C SER A 79 -4.42 5.71 -36.40
N GLY A 80 -5.21 4.94 -37.14
CA GLY A 80 -5.94 3.77 -36.64
C GLY A 80 -7.42 3.79 -37.02
N THR A 81 -8.07 2.64 -36.84
CA THR A 81 -9.53 2.52 -36.86
C THR A 81 -10.12 2.96 -35.52
N ASP A 82 -11.42 3.28 -35.48
CA ASP A 82 -12.09 3.65 -34.24
C ASP A 82 -12.10 2.47 -33.25
N GLU A 83 -12.22 1.24 -33.75
CA GLU A 83 -12.18 0.01 -32.93
C GLU A 83 -10.81 -0.19 -32.27
N GLU A 84 -9.71 0.00 -33.01
CA GLU A 84 -8.35 -0.07 -32.44
C GLU A 84 -8.11 1.04 -31.41
N TYR A 85 -8.69 2.21 -31.62
CA TYR A 85 -8.59 3.32 -30.68
C TYR A 85 -9.28 3.00 -29.35
N ASP A 86 -10.51 2.49 -29.42
CA ASP A 86 -11.31 2.16 -28.24
C ASP A 86 -10.68 1.01 -27.44
N GLU A 87 -10.24 -0.06 -28.12
CA GLU A 87 -9.56 -1.17 -27.48
C GLU A 87 -8.29 -0.70 -26.75
N ARG A 88 -7.47 0.14 -27.40
CA ARG A 88 -6.25 0.67 -26.79
C ARG A 88 -6.56 1.47 -25.52
N ILE A 89 -7.64 2.25 -25.51
CA ILE A 89 -8.05 2.99 -24.31
C ILE A 89 -8.49 2.04 -23.20
N GLN A 90 -9.27 1.00 -23.52
CA GLN A 90 -9.70 0.01 -22.54
C GLN A 90 -8.49 -0.66 -21.88
N LEU A 91 -7.54 -1.15 -22.69
CA LEU A 91 -6.31 -1.78 -22.19
C LEU A 91 -5.47 -0.83 -21.32
N LEU A 92 -5.33 0.44 -21.72
CA LEU A 92 -4.60 1.44 -20.93
C LEU A 92 -5.29 1.77 -19.61
N THR A 93 -6.61 1.76 -19.59
CA THR A 93 -7.39 2.00 -18.37
C THR A 93 -7.22 0.84 -17.41
N GLU A 94 -7.35 -0.40 -17.88
CA GLU A 94 -7.15 -1.59 -17.06
C GLU A 94 -5.72 -1.66 -16.49
N LEU A 95 -4.70 -1.38 -17.31
CA LEU A 95 -3.32 -1.28 -16.85
C LEU A 95 -3.10 -0.17 -15.81
N ALA A 96 -3.83 0.95 -15.93
CA ALA A 96 -3.77 2.02 -14.95
C ALA A 96 -4.37 1.61 -13.61
N ASP A 97 -5.48 0.87 -13.64
CA ASP A 97 -6.15 0.33 -12.45
C ASP A 97 -5.21 -0.65 -11.72
N PHE A 98 -4.58 -1.58 -12.46
CA PHE A 98 -3.54 -2.47 -11.90
C PHE A 98 -2.37 -1.71 -11.27
N ASP A 99 -1.90 -0.64 -11.92
CA ASP A 99 -0.82 0.21 -11.37
C ASP A 99 -1.25 0.96 -10.09
N GLU A 100 -2.53 1.32 -9.96
CA GLU A 100 -3.08 1.97 -8.77
C GLU A 100 -3.25 0.98 -7.62
N GLU A 101 -3.86 -0.18 -7.87
CA GLU A 101 -3.97 -1.27 -6.90
C GLU A 101 -2.60 -1.68 -6.37
N ARG A 102 -1.60 -1.77 -7.26
CA ARG A 102 -0.21 -2.01 -6.87
C ARG A 102 0.32 -0.96 -5.89
N LYS A 103 0.12 0.32 -6.18
CA LYS A 103 0.60 1.40 -5.30
C LYS A 103 -0.05 1.32 -3.92
N LEU A 104 -1.36 1.04 -3.89
CA LEU A 104 -2.10 0.88 -2.64
C LEU A 104 -1.60 -0.33 -1.83
N ALA A 105 -1.36 -1.47 -2.49
CA ALA A 105 -0.80 -2.66 -1.85
C ALA A 105 0.60 -2.40 -1.27
N GLN A 106 1.46 -1.67 -2.00
CA GLN A 106 2.80 -1.31 -1.53
C GLN A 106 2.75 -0.36 -0.32
N ILE A 107 1.87 0.64 -0.35
CA ILE A 107 1.66 1.57 0.78
C ILE A 107 1.20 0.79 2.02
N LYS A 108 0.24 -0.12 1.85
CA LYS A 108 -0.28 -0.95 2.94
C LYS A 108 0.82 -1.84 3.53
N ARG A 109 1.59 -2.55 2.70
CA ARG A 109 2.73 -3.39 3.17
C ARG A 109 3.75 -2.57 3.96
N LYS A 110 4.13 -1.39 3.46
CA LYS A 110 5.07 -0.49 4.15
C LYS A 110 4.51 0.02 5.49
N SER A 111 3.21 0.31 5.54
CA SER A 111 2.54 0.72 6.78
C SER A 111 2.51 -0.41 7.82
N GLU A 112 2.20 -1.63 7.40
CA GLU A 112 2.18 -2.81 8.27
C GLU A 112 3.59 -3.15 8.81
N GLU A 113 4.62 -3.01 7.97
CA GLU A 113 6.01 -3.21 8.38
C GLU A 113 6.45 -2.17 9.41
N ALA A 114 6.12 -0.89 9.19
CA ALA A 114 6.40 0.18 10.14
C ALA A 114 5.68 -0.02 11.50
N GLU A 115 4.43 -0.50 11.48
CA GLU A 115 3.69 -0.81 12.70
C GLU A 115 4.30 -2.00 13.46
N LYS A 116 4.69 -3.06 12.75
CA LYS A 116 5.40 -4.21 13.35
C LYS A 116 6.72 -3.79 13.99
N GLU A 117 7.47 -2.89 13.35
CA GLU A 117 8.72 -2.36 13.90
C GLU A 117 8.46 -1.57 15.20
N ARG A 118 7.44 -0.69 15.20
CA ARG A 118 7.01 0.06 16.40
C ARG A 118 6.63 -0.87 17.55
N GLN A 119 5.81 -1.87 17.28
CA GLN A 119 5.43 -2.88 18.28
C GLN A 119 6.64 -3.64 18.82
N GLY A 120 7.59 -4.00 17.95
CA GLY A 120 8.83 -4.65 18.36
C GLY A 120 9.71 -3.79 19.27
N VAL A 121 9.78 -2.48 19.03
CA VAL A 121 10.48 -1.53 19.92
C VAL A 121 9.82 -1.51 21.30
N ILE A 122 8.50 -1.36 21.37
CA ILE A 122 7.75 -1.31 22.63
C ILE A 122 7.95 -2.60 23.44
N ILE A 123 7.83 -3.77 22.80
CA ILE A 123 8.01 -5.07 23.46
C ILE A 123 9.43 -5.20 24.04
N ARG A 124 10.46 -4.78 23.29
CA ARG A 124 11.85 -4.78 23.79
C ARG A 124 12.03 -3.85 24.98
N GLU A 125 11.45 -2.65 24.94
CA GLU A 125 11.55 -1.69 26.02
C GLU A 125 10.88 -2.20 27.31
N VAL A 126 9.67 -2.76 27.19
CA VAL A 126 8.94 -3.37 28.31
C VAL A 126 9.73 -4.55 28.89
N ALA A 127 10.30 -5.41 28.04
CA ALA A 127 11.15 -6.52 28.49
C ALA A 127 12.39 -6.03 29.25
N MET A 128 13.10 -5.01 28.74
CA MET A 128 14.28 -4.43 29.40
C MET A 128 13.94 -3.80 30.76
N LYS A 129 12.81 -3.09 30.87
CA LYS A 129 12.30 -2.54 32.14
C LYS A 129 11.93 -3.64 33.14
N SER A 130 11.38 -4.77 32.69
CA SER A 130 11.07 -5.90 33.58
C SER A 130 12.32 -6.61 34.12
N LEU A 131 13.39 -6.69 33.31
CA LEU A 131 14.67 -7.27 33.70
C LEU A 131 15.41 -6.40 34.72
N SER A 132 15.39 -5.07 34.56
CA SER A 132 16.00 -4.15 35.52
C SER A 132 15.27 -4.15 36.87
N ALA A 133 13.94 -4.22 36.88
CA ALA A 133 13.13 -4.34 38.11
C ALA A 133 13.35 -5.68 38.84
N THR A 134 13.72 -6.74 38.12
CA THR A 134 14.06 -8.03 38.73
C THR A 134 15.48 -8.02 39.31
N LYS A 135 16.40 -7.27 38.69
CA LYS A 135 17.80 -7.16 39.16
C LYS A 135 17.91 -6.37 40.47
N THR A 136 17.16 -5.28 40.63
CA THR A 136 17.09 -4.51 41.88
C THR A 136 16.45 -5.26 43.05
N ARG A 137 15.75 -6.36 42.78
CA ARG A 137 15.08 -7.17 43.81
C ARG A 137 15.99 -8.25 44.43
N ASN A 138 17.15 -8.52 43.84
CA ASN A 138 18.10 -9.53 44.31
C ASN A 138 19.29 -8.95 45.10
N ASP A 139 19.51 -7.64 45.09
CA ASP A 139 20.67 -7.01 45.75
C ASP A 139 20.40 -6.57 47.21
N ASP A 140 19.25 -6.90 47.79
CA ASP A 140 18.87 -6.47 49.16
C ASP A 140 18.45 -7.64 50.08
N VAL A 141 19.29 -8.67 50.19
CA VAL A 141 19.26 -9.57 51.37
C VAL A 141 20.68 -10.06 51.70
N THR A 142 21.30 -9.43 52.69
CA THR A 142 22.44 -9.99 53.44
C THR A 142 21.91 -10.50 54.76
N ASP A 143 21.72 -11.82 54.93
CA ASP A 143 22.09 -12.65 56.11
C ASP A 143 21.58 -14.11 55.91
N PRO A 144 22.33 -15.17 56.32
CA PRO A 144 22.06 -16.54 55.93
C PRO A 144 21.36 -17.32 57.05
N GLU A 145 20.10 -17.73 56.84
CA GLU A 145 19.61 -18.94 57.51
C GLU A 145 18.52 -19.66 56.71
N LEU A 146 18.93 -20.82 56.18
CA LEU A 146 18.18 -22.04 55.86
C LEU A 146 16.65 -21.92 55.65
N THR A 147 16.24 -21.85 54.39
CA THR A 147 15.25 -22.77 53.77
C THR A 147 15.16 -22.49 52.27
N PRO A 148 15.17 -23.50 51.38
CA PRO A 148 15.02 -23.24 49.95
C PRO A 148 13.53 -22.96 49.64
N PRO A 149 13.16 -21.75 49.16
CA PRO A 149 11.77 -21.52 48.78
C PRO A 149 11.49 -22.33 47.51
N GLN A 150 10.45 -23.17 47.56
CA GLN A 150 9.92 -23.85 46.38
C GLN A 150 9.61 -22.78 45.32
N ARG A 151 10.43 -22.72 44.27
CA ARG A 151 10.21 -21.85 43.12
C ARG A 151 8.94 -22.31 42.41
N LYS A 152 7.78 -21.77 42.81
CA LYS A 152 6.62 -21.69 41.92
C LYS A 152 7.09 -20.93 40.68
N ARG A 153 7.25 -21.65 39.56
CA ARG A 153 7.49 -21.06 38.24
C ARG A 153 6.25 -20.20 37.92
N ARG A 154 6.25 -18.94 38.34
CA ARG A 154 5.25 -17.97 37.94
C ARG A 154 5.46 -17.72 36.44
N ASN A 155 4.41 -17.91 35.65
CA ASN A 155 4.36 -17.54 34.24
C ASN A 155 4.31 -16.01 34.10
N THR A 156 5.34 -15.30 34.57
CA THR A 156 5.37 -13.83 34.67
C THR A 156 5.34 -13.14 33.29
N ALA A 157 5.81 -13.83 32.24
CA ALA A 157 5.78 -13.33 30.87
C ALA A 157 4.36 -13.26 30.28
N SER A 158 3.43 -14.09 30.77
CA SER A 158 2.02 -14.03 30.34
C SER A 158 1.29 -12.87 31.00
N ASP A 159 1.62 -12.56 32.26
CA ASP A 159 0.96 -11.54 33.07
C ASP A 159 1.29 -10.12 32.57
N SER A 160 2.55 -9.87 32.18
CA SER A 160 2.96 -8.58 31.62
C SER A 160 2.37 -8.31 30.23
N TYR A 161 2.21 -9.36 29.42
CA TYR A 161 1.62 -9.23 28.08
C TYR A 161 0.11 -8.98 28.17
N VAL A 162 -0.58 -9.67 29.08
CA VAL A 162 -2.01 -9.42 29.36
C VAL A 162 -2.21 -7.99 29.84
N LYS A 163 -1.38 -7.50 30.76
CA LYS A 163 -1.44 -6.10 31.22
C LYS A 163 -1.24 -5.08 30.09
N TYR A 164 -0.30 -5.32 29.18
CA TYR A 164 -0.11 -4.45 28.02
C TYR A 164 -1.35 -4.42 27.10
N LEU A 165 -1.99 -5.57 26.89
CA LEU A 165 -3.22 -5.64 26.09
C LEU A 165 -4.36 -4.89 26.79
N GLU A 166 -4.46 -4.96 28.11
CA GLU A 166 -5.42 -4.21 28.92
C GLU A 166 -5.17 -2.69 28.81
N ASP A 167 -3.93 -2.24 29.03
CA ASP A 167 -3.53 -0.82 28.92
C ASP A 167 -3.80 -0.28 27.50
N LYS A 168 -3.54 -1.10 26.46
CA LYS A 168 -3.83 -0.73 25.06
C LYS A 168 -5.34 -0.59 24.82
N LEU A 169 -6.14 -1.52 25.35
CA LEU A 169 -7.60 -1.50 25.20
C LEU A 169 -8.22 -0.29 25.92
N GLU A 170 -7.65 0.10 27.06
CA GLU A 170 -8.05 1.29 27.81
C GLU A 170 -7.74 2.58 27.04
N PHE A 171 -6.53 2.68 26.48
CA PHE A 171 -6.14 3.83 25.66
C PHE A 171 -7.01 4.00 24.40
N GLU A 172 -7.38 2.89 23.75
CA GLU A 172 -8.31 2.91 22.61
C GLU A 172 -9.73 3.36 23.01
N ARG A 173 -10.21 2.96 24.19
CA ARG A 173 -11.49 3.42 24.73
C ARG A 173 -11.48 4.91 25.05
N GLU A 174 -10.45 5.40 25.73
CA GLU A 174 -10.32 6.83 26.04
C GLU A 174 -10.29 7.67 24.76
N LYS A 175 -9.54 7.23 23.75
CA LYS A 175 -9.48 7.91 22.46
C LYS A 175 -10.86 7.97 21.78
N PHE A 176 -11.60 6.86 21.79
CA PHE A 176 -12.94 6.80 21.22
C PHE A 176 -13.92 7.71 21.98
N GLU A 177 -13.85 7.75 23.31
CA GLU A 177 -14.66 8.67 24.12
C GLU A 177 -14.34 10.14 23.86
N LEU A 178 -13.06 10.46 23.68
CA LEU A 178 -12.62 11.82 23.36
C LEU A 178 -13.16 12.27 21.98
N GLU A 179 -13.04 11.40 20.97
CA GLU A 179 -13.56 11.67 19.62
C GLU A 179 -15.09 11.83 19.64
N LYS A 180 -15.80 11.01 20.43
CA LYS A 180 -17.24 11.13 20.62
C LYS A 180 -17.61 12.47 21.24
N LYS A 181 -16.93 12.88 22.32
CA LYS A 181 -17.14 14.18 22.98
C LYS A 181 -16.87 15.36 22.03
N GLU A 182 -15.83 15.27 21.21
CA GLU A 182 -15.51 16.32 20.23
C GLU A 182 -16.62 16.45 19.18
N ARG A 183 -17.13 15.32 18.68
CA ARG A 183 -18.24 15.31 17.72
C ARG A 183 -19.53 15.88 18.31
N GLU A 184 -19.85 15.51 19.56
CA GLU A 184 -21.02 16.05 20.27
C GLU A 184 -20.88 17.56 20.52
N ALA A 185 -19.71 18.03 20.97
CA ALA A 185 -19.46 19.46 21.17
C ALA A 185 -19.57 20.28 19.87
N ARG A 186 -19.19 19.69 18.74
CA ARG A 186 -19.35 20.32 17.42
C ARG A 186 -20.82 20.46 17.04
N LEU A 187 -21.61 19.41 17.22
CA LEU A 187 -23.05 19.43 16.97
C LEU A 187 -23.78 20.40 17.89
N GLU A 188 -23.38 20.50 19.16
CA GLU A 188 -23.92 21.47 20.12
C GLU A 188 -23.69 22.92 19.64
N LYS A 189 -22.45 23.24 19.25
CA LYS A 189 -22.11 24.56 18.69
C LYS A 189 -22.90 24.87 17.41
N ASP A 190 -23.05 23.89 16.53
CA ASP A 190 -23.84 24.05 15.29
C ASP A 190 -25.33 24.29 15.61
N ASN A 191 -25.89 23.58 16.60
CA ASN A 191 -27.26 23.77 17.08
C ASN A 191 -27.47 25.15 17.74
N GLU A 192 -26.54 25.59 18.59
CA GLU A 192 -26.58 26.91 19.21
C GLU A 192 -26.49 28.03 18.17
N MET A 193 -25.58 27.88 17.20
CA MET A 193 -25.43 28.82 16.10
C MET A 193 -26.69 28.89 15.23
N MET A 194 -27.31 27.74 14.92
CA MET A 194 -28.57 27.69 14.19
C MET A 194 -29.72 28.35 14.97
N LYS A 195 -29.77 28.15 16.30
CA LYS A 195 -30.74 28.80 17.17
C LYS A 195 -30.56 30.31 17.20
N LEU A 196 -29.33 30.81 17.32
CA LEU A 196 -29.00 32.24 17.26
C LEU A 196 -29.40 32.84 15.91
N MET A 197 -29.07 32.16 14.81
CA MET A 197 -29.45 32.58 13.46
C MET A 197 -30.98 32.65 13.29
N MET A 198 -31.73 31.68 13.82
CA MET A 198 -33.19 31.72 13.82
C MET A 198 -33.78 32.86 14.66
N THR A 199 -33.13 33.27 15.76
CA THR A 199 -33.58 34.44 16.54
C THR A 199 -33.32 35.77 15.84
N LEU A 200 -32.26 35.85 15.02
CA LEU A 200 -31.94 37.05 14.23
C LEU A 200 -32.89 37.23 13.03
N ILE A 201 -33.42 36.13 12.48
CA ILE A 201 -34.39 36.15 11.36
C ILE A 201 -35.81 36.54 11.83
N LYS A 202 -36.11 36.45 13.14
CA LYS A 202 -37.43 36.77 13.71
C LYS A 202 -37.61 38.21 14.21
N LYS A 203 -36.62 39.08 13.98
CA LYS A 203 -36.73 40.55 14.18
C LYS A 203 -36.80 41.24 12.84
#